data_AF-A0A936UPE0-F1
#
_entry.id   AF-A0A936UPE0-F1
#
_cell.length_a   1.000
_cell.length_b   1.000
_cell.length_c   1.000
_cell.angle_alpha   90.00
_cell.angle_beta   90.00
_cell.angle_gamma   90.00
#
_symmetry.space_group_name_H-M   'P 1'
#
loop_
_entity.id
_entity.type
_entity.pdbx_description
1 polymer ?
#
loop_
_entity_poly.entity_id
_entity_poly.type
_entity_poly.pdbx_seq_one_letter_code
_entity_poly.pdbx_strand_id
1 'polypeptide(L)'
;MVDYDALVKFVQEHFTDGLALVIGSGLSAAEGIPGMPALATHLSNGVGILTETDATLWNQIQAVLDAGEGLEAALLKHPPSDTLEVWIAQRTCELLMPKEREVMSAVLRGDRSLRLTTFLARVLKPTDGLPILTPNYDRLIEVACEMAGFHVDTTAVGQYAGVFDHARSCMGSCRGITTRAKTTVLDHFPRAIVLKPHGSFDWYKFGNEARRCSLELDVERLMITPGINKYRAGYNSPFDKHRDLANDYIKQAGRLLVVGYGFNDDHLQTHLVRRIQDGTPTLILNQSVSSKVEQLAEESPRCVCLSKSRAWTGVAIVTKGHRFEHEGHDLWDLGVLAKELLT
;
A
#
# COMPACT_ATOMS: atom_id res chain seq x y z
N MET A 1 3.61 -4.09 -32.77
CA MET A 1 3.38 -2.76 -32.17
C MET A 1 2.38 -2.97 -31.08
N VAL A 2 2.71 -2.61 -29.83
CA VAL A 2 1.68 -2.43 -28.81
C VAL A 2 1.07 -1.07 -29.12
N ASP A 3 -0.15 -1.06 -29.64
CA ASP A 3 -0.96 0.16 -29.77
C ASP A 3 -1.88 0.31 -28.55
N TYR A 4 -2.62 1.41 -28.51
CA TYR A 4 -3.52 1.70 -27.40
C TYR A 4 -4.64 0.66 -27.24
N ASP A 5 -5.11 0.06 -28.34
CA ASP A 5 -6.15 -0.98 -28.30
C ASP A 5 -5.63 -2.26 -27.63
N ALA A 6 -4.38 -2.65 -27.93
CA ALA A 6 -3.73 -3.75 -27.25
C ALA A 6 -3.57 -3.50 -25.74
N LEU A 7 -3.30 -2.26 -25.33
CA LEU A 7 -3.27 -1.86 -23.93
C LEU A 7 -4.65 -2.01 -23.28
N VAL A 8 -5.70 -1.46 -23.88
CA VAL A 8 -7.07 -1.54 -23.37
C VAL A 8 -7.47 -2.99 -23.17
N LYS A 9 -7.20 -3.84 -24.16
CA LYS A 9 -7.45 -5.28 -24.07
C LYS A 9 -6.67 -5.93 -22.93
N PHE A 10 -5.38 -5.61 -22.77
CA PHE A 10 -4.57 -6.11 -21.66
C PHE A 10 -5.20 -5.76 -20.31
N VAL A 11 -5.61 -4.50 -20.12
CA VAL A 11 -6.22 -4.03 -18.86
C VAL A 11 -7.56 -4.73 -18.59
N GLN A 12 -8.44 -4.84 -19.58
CA GLN A 12 -9.74 -5.50 -19.46
C GLN A 12 -9.61 -6.99 -19.10
N GLU A 13 -8.62 -7.68 -19.66
CA GLU A 13 -8.33 -9.08 -19.36
C GLU A 13 -7.52 -9.28 -18.06
N HIS A 14 -7.08 -8.20 -17.40
CA HIS A 14 -6.18 -8.25 -16.26
C HIS A 14 -6.87 -8.59 -14.93
N PHE A 15 -8.11 -8.16 -14.74
CA PHE A 15 -8.79 -8.24 -13.45
C PHE A 15 -9.61 -9.53 -13.31
N THR A 16 -8.91 -10.66 -13.33
CA THR A 16 -9.44 -12.03 -13.23
C THR A 16 -8.82 -12.78 -12.04
N ASP A 17 -9.12 -14.08 -11.89
CA ASP A 17 -8.59 -14.92 -10.82
C ASP A 17 -7.06 -14.86 -10.69
N GLY A 18 -6.58 -14.92 -9.44
CA GLY A 18 -5.14 -14.84 -9.12
C GLY A 18 -4.56 -13.43 -9.04
N LEU A 19 -5.41 -12.39 -9.04
CA LEU A 19 -5.01 -11.01 -8.82
C LEU A 19 -4.52 -10.76 -7.38
N ALA A 20 -3.36 -10.10 -7.24
CA ALA A 20 -2.89 -9.52 -6.00
C ALA A 20 -2.57 -8.03 -6.18
N LEU A 21 -2.89 -7.22 -5.16
CA LEU A 21 -2.66 -5.77 -5.16
C LEU A 21 -1.46 -5.42 -4.29
N VAL A 22 -0.60 -4.54 -4.80
CA VAL A 22 0.45 -3.87 -4.04
C VAL A 22 0.21 -2.37 -4.10
N ILE A 23 -0.19 -1.77 -2.98
CA ILE A 23 -0.61 -0.38 -2.92
C ILE A 23 0.38 0.40 -2.06
N GLY A 24 1.04 1.40 -2.65
CA GLY A 24 1.91 2.33 -1.93
C GLY A 24 1.23 3.63 -1.53
N SER A 25 2.02 4.55 -0.98
CA SER A 25 1.54 5.82 -0.44
C SER A 25 1.00 6.77 -1.51
N GLY A 26 1.33 6.56 -2.79
CA GLY A 26 0.81 7.34 -3.89
C GLY A 26 -0.72 7.27 -4.03
N LEU A 27 -1.34 6.13 -3.66
CA LEU A 27 -2.80 6.03 -3.67
C LEU A 27 -3.42 6.87 -2.55
N SER A 28 -2.91 6.76 -1.33
CA SER A 28 -3.35 7.59 -0.19
C SER A 28 -3.11 9.08 -0.47
N ALA A 29 -2.01 9.44 -1.13
CA ALA A 29 -1.72 10.82 -1.53
C ALA A 29 -2.76 11.37 -2.52
N ALA A 30 -3.20 10.57 -3.48
CA ALA A 30 -4.28 10.95 -4.39
C ALA A 30 -5.62 11.18 -3.65
N GLU A 31 -5.82 10.54 -2.48
CA GLU A 31 -6.98 10.76 -1.62
C GLU A 31 -6.86 11.98 -0.69
N GLY A 32 -5.68 12.62 -0.64
CA GLY A 32 -5.40 13.82 0.16
C GLY A 32 -4.53 13.59 1.39
N ILE A 33 -3.96 12.39 1.57
CA ILE A 33 -3.01 12.11 2.66
C ILE A 33 -1.64 12.71 2.34
N PRO A 34 -1.00 13.47 3.25
CA PRO A 34 0.33 14.03 2.99
C PRO A 34 1.37 12.95 2.63
N GLY A 35 2.11 13.17 1.55
CA GLY A 35 3.20 12.30 1.13
C GLY A 35 4.55 12.60 1.81
N MET A 36 5.59 11.88 1.40
CA MET A 36 6.94 12.01 1.96
C MET A 36 7.52 13.43 1.99
N PRO A 37 7.35 14.28 0.95
CA PRO A 37 7.84 15.66 1.01
C PRO A 37 7.18 16.48 2.12
N ALA A 38 5.87 16.33 2.29
CA ALA A 38 5.14 17.05 3.34
C ALA A 38 5.52 16.53 4.75
N LEU A 39 5.78 15.23 4.89
CA LEU A 39 6.30 14.66 6.13
C LEU A 39 7.70 15.21 6.44
N ALA A 40 8.60 15.28 5.45
CA ALA A 40 9.93 15.86 5.64
C ALA A 40 9.83 17.30 6.15
N THR A 41 9.01 18.15 5.51
CA THR A 41 8.77 19.52 5.97
C THR A 41 8.18 19.58 7.37
N HIS A 42 7.21 18.72 7.69
CA HIS A 42 6.60 18.69 9.03
C HIS A 42 7.64 18.32 10.11
N LEU A 43 8.48 17.33 9.85
CA LEU A 43 9.55 16.95 10.76
C LEU A 43 10.57 18.08 10.92
N SER A 44 11.07 18.68 9.83
CA SER A 44 12.01 19.80 9.86
C SER A 44 11.49 21.00 10.67
N ASN A 45 10.18 21.26 10.66
CA ASN A 45 9.58 22.32 11.46
C ASN A 45 9.45 21.99 12.95
N GLY A 46 9.45 20.71 13.32
CA GLY A 46 9.24 20.23 14.69
C GLY A 46 10.51 20.07 15.53
N VAL A 47 11.69 20.31 14.95
CA VAL A 47 13.01 19.92 15.49
C VAL A 47 13.40 20.65 16.77
N GLY A 48 12.80 21.81 17.07
CA GLY A 48 13.18 22.66 18.21
C GLY A 48 12.97 22.02 19.59
N ILE A 49 12.30 20.86 19.65
CA ILE A 49 12.07 20.08 20.88
C ILE A 49 13.12 18.97 21.07
N LEU A 50 13.93 18.67 20.04
CA LEU A 50 15.00 17.69 20.13
C LEU A 50 16.13 18.19 21.03
N THR A 51 16.76 17.29 21.79
CA THR A 51 17.81 17.63 22.75
C THR A 51 19.13 16.94 22.40
N GLU A 52 20.24 17.59 22.77
CA GLU A 52 21.61 17.03 22.77
C GLU A 52 22.00 16.23 21.51
N THR A 53 22.01 14.90 21.64
CA THR A 53 22.45 13.95 20.62
C THR A 53 21.49 13.89 19.44
N ASP A 54 20.18 13.96 19.70
CA ASP A 54 19.16 13.84 18.64
C ASP A 54 19.11 15.11 17.79
N ALA A 55 19.33 16.28 18.39
CA ALA A 55 19.44 17.53 17.65
C ALA A 55 20.67 17.51 16.71
N THR A 56 21.80 17.00 17.19
CA THR A 56 23.03 16.87 16.39
C THR A 56 22.84 15.89 15.23
N LEU A 57 22.22 14.74 15.49
CA LEU A 57 21.90 13.74 14.48
C LEU A 57 20.90 14.27 13.45
N TRP A 58 19.87 14.98 13.90
CA TRP A 58 18.90 15.62 13.00
C TRP A 58 19.57 16.63 12.07
N ASN A 59 20.54 17.43 12.54
CA ASN A 59 21.27 18.36 11.65
C ASN A 59 21.95 17.64 10.48
N GLN A 60 22.44 16.41 10.68
CA GLN A 60 23.00 15.60 9.60
C GLN A 60 21.92 15.13 8.63
N ILE A 61 20.78 14.66 9.15
CA ILE A 61 19.59 14.29 8.36
C ILE A 61 19.10 15.51 7.55
N GLN A 62 19.02 16.68 8.18
CA GLN A 62 18.56 17.93 7.56
C GLN A 62 19.47 18.35 6.40
N ALA A 63 20.78 18.23 6.54
CA ALA A 63 21.70 18.53 5.44
C ALA A 63 21.44 17.65 4.20
N VAL A 64 21.06 16.39 4.39
CA VAL A 64 20.69 15.47 3.30
C VAL A 64 19.31 15.82 2.71
N LEU A 65 18.36 16.23 3.54
CA LEU A 65 17.06 16.75 3.09
C LEU A 65 17.22 18.02 2.25
N ASP A 66 18.06 18.96 2.69
CA ASP A 66 18.34 20.24 2.02
C ASP A 66 19.06 20.03 0.68
N ALA A 67 19.82 18.93 0.54
CA ALA A 67 20.42 18.50 -0.71
C ALA A 67 19.41 17.85 -1.69
N GLY A 68 18.14 17.67 -1.27
CA GLY A 68 17.09 17.11 -2.12
C GLY A 68 17.12 15.59 -2.27
N GLU A 69 17.94 14.87 -1.48
CA GLU A 69 18.04 13.40 -1.56
C GLU A 69 16.77 12.70 -1.02
N GLY A 70 15.93 13.41 -0.25
CA GLY A 70 14.67 12.92 0.28
C GLY A 70 14.77 12.25 1.64
N LEU A 71 13.64 12.13 2.35
CA LEU A 71 13.60 11.72 3.76
C LEU A 71 14.02 10.27 3.98
N GLU A 72 13.61 9.35 3.11
CA GLU A 72 14.00 7.94 3.23
C GLU A 72 15.51 7.75 3.07
N ALA A 73 16.12 8.39 2.07
CA ALA A 73 17.57 8.36 1.87
C ALA A 73 18.33 9.03 3.02
N ALA A 74 17.82 10.15 3.54
CA ALA A 74 18.41 10.86 4.67
C ALA A 74 18.47 9.99 5.93
N LEU A 75 17.36 9.30 6.26
CA LEU A 75 17.26 8.42 7.42
C LEU A 75 18.08 7.12 7.25
N LEU A 76 18.26 6.62 6.02
CA LEU A 76 19.16 5.49 5.77
C LEU A 76 20.65 5.88 5.93
N LYS A 77 21.02 7.09 5.47
CA LYS A 77 22.41 7.59 5.53
C LYS A 77 22.81 7.98 6.95
N HIS A 78 21.87 8.52 7.71
CA HIS A 78 22.03 8.87 9.13
C HIS A 78 20.93 8.20 9.96
N PRO A 79 21.11 6.92 10.34
CA PRO A 79 20.11 6.18 11.09
C PRO A 79 19.73 6.89 12.40
N PRO A 80 18.42 7.09 12.67
CA PRO A 80 17.96 7.73 13.89
C PRO A 80 18.29 6.91 15.15
N SER A 81 18.41 7.60 16.29
CA SER A 81 18.44 6.97 17.62
C SER A 81 17.05 6.43 18.00
N ASP A 82 16.98 5.57 19.03
CA ASP A 82 15.69 5.05 19.53
C ASP A 82 14.71 6.16 19.95
N THR A 83 15.22 7.24 20.55
CA THR A 83 14.41 8.39 20.98
C THR A 83 13.96 9.22 19.78
N LEU A 84 14.83 9.42 18.78
CA LEU A 84 14.49 10.12 17.56
C LEU A 84 13.46 9.32 16.71
N GLU A 85 13.55 7.99 16.67
CA GLU A 85 12.56 7.13 16.02
C GLU A 85 11.16 7.30 16.63
N VAL A 86 11.06 7.25 17.97
CA VAL A 86 9.80 7.47 18.68
C VAL A 86 9.21 8.84 18.33
N TRP A 87 10.06 9.87 18.29
CA TRP A 87 9.66 11.21 17.92
C TRP A 87 9.18 11.30 16.45
N ILE A 88 9.89 10.69 15.49
CA ILE A 88 9.48 10.65 14.08
C ILE A 88 8.12 9.94 13.94
N ALA A 89 7.91 8.83 14.65
CA ALA A 89 6.65 8.09 14.61
C ALA A 89 5.49 8.94 15.17
N GLN A 90 5.70 9.64 16.27
CA GLN A 90 4.72 10.57 16.85
C GLN A 90 4.36 11.69 15.87
N ARG A 91 5.36 12.38 15.30
CA ARG A 91 5.14 13.45 14.30
C ARG A 91 4.45 12.94 13.03
N THR A 92 4.77 11.73 12.61
CA THR A 92 4.09 11.08 11.48
C THR A 92 2.61 10.88 11.78
N CYS A 93 2.26 10.41 12.99
CA CYS A 93 0.86 10.26 13.41
C CYS A 93 0.15 11.62 13.49
N GLU A 94 0.78 12.63 14.09
CA GLU A 94 0.24 14.00 14.22
C GLU A 94 -0.11 14.62 12.85
N LEU A 95 0.72 14.38 11.84
CA LEU A 95 0.48 14.89 10.48
C LEU A 95 -0.63 14.12 9.76
N LEU A 96 -0.59 12.78 9.80
CA LEU A 96 -1.36 11.94 8.90
C LEU A 96 -2.74 11.55 9.44
N MET A 97 -2.85 11.23 10.74
CA MET A 97 -4.11 10.74 11.31
C MET A 97 -5.27 11.76 11.23
N PRO A 98 -5.07 13.07 11.46
CA PRO A 98 -6.15 14.04 11.25
C PRO A 98 -6.68 14.06 9.82
N LYS A 99 -5.78 13.90 8.83
CA LYS A 99 -6.13 13.85 7.41
C LYS A 99 -6.84 12.55 7.04
N GLU A 100 -6.40 11.42 7.58
CA GLU A 100 -7.10 10.13 7.47
C GLU A 100 -8.55 10.25 7.99
N ARG A 101 -8.74 10.79 9.20
CA ARG A 101 -10.07 10.98 9.79
C ARG A 101 -10.97 11.89 8.94
N GLU A 102 -10.41 12.97 8.38
CA GLU A 102 -11.13 13.87 7.47
C GLU A 102 -11.64 13.11 6.24
N VAL A 103 -10.78 12.34 5.58
CA VAL A 103 -11.13 11.53 4.41
C VAL A 103 -12.18 10.48 4.75
N MET A 104 -11.97 9.70 5.82
CA MET A 104 -12.93 8.67 6.25
C MET A 104 -14.30 9.27 6.62
N SER A 105 -14.32 10.43 7.29
CA SER A 105 -15.57 11.11 7.64
C SER A 105 -16.34 11.56 6.40
N ALA A 106 -15.65 12.03 5.36
CA ALA A 106 -16.28 12.37 4.09
C ALA A 106 -16.83 11.12 3.38
N VAL A 107 -16.13 9.98 3.44
CA VAL A 107 -16.62 8.71 2.88
C VAL A 107 -17.88 8.24 3.61
N LEU A 108 -17.86 8.21 4.94
CA LEU A 108 -18.99 7.73 5.76
C LEU A 108 -20.22 8.65 5.71
N ARG A 109 -20.04 9.95 5.42
CA ARG A 109 -21.14 10.88 5.14
C ARG A 109 -21.72 10.73 3.74
N GLY A 110 -21.03 10.00 2.85
CA GLY A 110 -21.41 9.88 1.44
C GLY A 110 -20.95 11.05 0.55
N ASP A 111 -20.09 11.94 1.06
CA ASP A 111 -19.60 13.11 0.33
C ASP A 111 -18.60 12.73 -0.77
N ARG A 112 -17.91 11.58 -0.62
CA ARG A 112 -16.94 11.07 -1.59
C ARG A 112 -16.86 9.55 -1.61
N SER A 113 -16.42 9.00 -2.73
CA SER A 113 -15.98 7.61 -2.86
C SER A 113 -14.48 7.57 -3.10
N LEU A 114 -13.78 6.58 -2.54
CA LEU A 114 -12.34 6.39 -2.76
C LEU A 114 -12.11 5.76 -4.14
N ARG A 115 -10.94 6.04 -4.74
CA ARG A 115 -10.54 5.43 -6.02
C ARG A 115 -10.53 3.91 -5.94
N LEU A 116 -10.00 3.37 -4.84
CA LEU A 116 -9.98 1.93 -4.61
C LEU A 116 -11.39 1.34 -4.47
N THR A 117 -12.33 2.04 -3.81
CA THR A 117 -13.74 1.59 -3.75
C THR A 117 -14.34 1.50 -5.15
N THR A 118 -14.10 2.51 -5.99
CA THR A 118 -14.60 2.58 -7.37
C THR A 118 -14.08 1.41 -8.21
N PHE A 119 -12.80 1.06 -8.05
CA PHE A 119 -12.16 -0.10 -8.66
C PHE A 119 -12.70 -1.43 -8.15
N LEU A 120 -12.73 -1.62 -6.82
CA LEU A 120 -13.16 -2.85 -6.18
C LEU A 120 -14.63 -3.20 -6.45
N ALA A 121 -15.47 -2.20 -6.75
CA ALA A 121 -16.85 -2.41 -7.15
C ALA A 121 -17.01 -3.03 -8.55
N ARG A 122 -15.96 -3.01 -9.40
CA ARG A 122 -16.01 -3.42 -10.82
C ARG A 122 -15.15 -4.64 -11.14
N VAL A 123 -14.27 -5.05 -10.24
CA VAL A 123 -13.44 -6.25 -10.45
C VAL A 123 -14.14 -7.51 -9.98
N LEU A 124 -13.74 -8.63 -10.58
CA LEU A 124 -14.13 -9.95 -10.09
C LEU A 124 -13.70 -10.10 -8.63
N LYS A 125 -14.64 -10.51 -7.79
CA LYS A 125 -14.39 -10.76 -6.37
C LYS A 125 -13.97 -12.23 -6.19
N PRO A 126 -12.69 -12.53 -5.95
CA PRO A 126 -12.21 -13.90 -5.87
C PRO A 126 -12.80 -14.62 -4.66
N THR A 127 -13.13 -15.91 -4.82
CA THR A 127 -13.69 -16.72 -3.73
C THR A 127 -12.68 -16.97 -2.60
N ASP A 128 -11.39 -17.04 -2.94
CA ASP A 128 -10.31 -17.30 -1.99
C ASP A 128 -9.77 -16.01 -1.33
N GLY A 129 -10.38 -14.87 -1.66
CA GLY A 129 -10.01 -13.56 -1.14
C GLY A 129 -9.00 -12.82 -2.00
N LEU A 130 -9.09 -11.49 -1.97
CA LEU A 130 -8.21 -10.58 -2.69
C LEU A 130 -7.08 -10.12 -1.77
N PRO A 131 -5.84 -10.57 -1.95
CA PRO A 131 -4.72 -10.07 -1.18
C PRO A 131 -4.37 -8.64 -1.58
N ILE A 132 -4.29 -7.75 -0.58
CA ILE A 132 -3.92 -6.35 -0.73
C ILE A 132 -2.76 -6.06 0.22
N LEU A 133 -1.59 -5.83 -0.35
CA LEU A 133 -0.35 -5.58 0.38
C LEU A 133 -0.06 -4.08 0.37
N THR A 134 0.29 -3.52 1.51
CA THR A 134 0.58 -2.09 1.59
C THR A 134 1.56 -1.75 2.72
N PRO A 135 2.60 -0.92 2.46
CA PRO A 135 3.41 -0.33 3.51
C PRO A 135 2.73 0.87 4.19
N ASN A 136 1.51 1.24 3.78
CA ASN A 136 0.82 2.42 4.31
C ASN A 136 0.26 2.15 5.70
N TYR A 137 0.35 3.14 6.59
CA TYR A 137 -0.20 3.04 7.95
C TYR A 137 -1.70 3.34 8.01
N ASP A 138 -2.17 4.23 7.13
CA ASP A 138 -3.56 4.65 7.06
C ASP A 138 -4.49 3.49 6.69
N ARG A 139 -5.76 3.61 7.06
CA ARG A 139 -6.78 2.56 6.92
C ARG A 139 -7.76 2.87 5.78
N LEU A 140 -7.36 3.70 4.82
CA LEU A 140 -8.22 4.02 3.67
C LEU A 140 -8.45 2.79 2.79
N ILE A 141 -7.51 1.84 2.76
CA ILE A 141 -7.67 0.57 2.03
C ILE A 141 -8.77 -0.29 2.65
N GLU A 142 -8.77 -0.44 3.97
CA GLU A 142 -9.81 -1.17 4.71
C GLU A 142 -11.18 -0.55 4.48
N VAL A 143 -11.29 0.77 4.69
CA VAL A 143 -12.53 1.51 4.44
C VAL A 143 -12.98 1.34 2.99
N ALA A 144 -12.05 1.42 2.03
CA ALA A 144 -12.40 1.26 0.62
C ALA A 144 -12.96 -0.13 0.29
N CYS A 145 -12.41 -1.17 0.91
CA CYS A 145 -12.86 -2.55 0.75
C CYS A 145 -14.26 -2.76 1.34
N GLU A 146 -14.51 -2.28 2.55
CA GLU A 146 -15.83 -2.40 3.20
C GLU A 146 -16.90 -1.64 2.41
N MET A 147 -16.58 -0.41 1.95
CA MET A 147 -17.48 0.37 1.09
C MET A 147 -17.75 -0.29 -0.27
N ALA A 148 -16.88 -1.17 -0.74
CA ALA A 148 -17.09 -1.99 -1.94
C ALA A 148 -17.77 -3.35 -1.65
N GLY A 149 -18.17 -3.60 -0.40
CA GLY A 149 -18.86 -4.83 0.03
C GLY A 149 -17.93 -6.03 0.19
N PHE A 150 -16.66 -5.82 0.53
CA PHE A 150 -15.76 -6.88 0.97
C PHE A 150 -15.77 -6.98 2.50
N HIS A 151 -15.70 -8.20 3.02
CA HIS A 151 -15.23 -8.43 4.37
C HIS A 151 -13.72 -8.15 4.43
N VAL A 152 -13.29 -7.27 5.33
CA VAL A 152 -11.87 -6.98 5.51
C VAL A 152 -11.27 -7.93 6.53
N ASP A 153 -10.35 -8.78 6.06
CA ASP A 153 -9.51 -9.62 6.90
C ASP A 153 -8.19 -8.88 7.16
N THR A 154 -8.08 -8.29 8.35
CA THR A 154 -6.86 -7.60 8.82
C THR A 154 -5.88 -8.55 9.52
N THR A 155 -6.02 -9.87 9.33
CA THR A 155 -5.29 -10.96 10.02
C THR A 155 -5.41 -10.98 11.54
N ALA A 156 -6.32 -10.20 12.11
CA ALA A 156 -6.52 -10.07 13.55
C ALA A 156 -7.92 -10.53 13.96
N VAL A 157 -8.02 -11.18 15.11
CA VAL A 157 -9.28 -11.65 15.69
C VAL A 157 -9.62 -10.81 16.92
N GLY A 158 -10.77 -10.15 16.90
CA GLY A 158 -11.27 -9.29 17.96
C GLY A 158 -11.50 -7.85 17.49
N GLN A 159 -12.52 -7.19 18.06
CA GLN A 159 -12.94 -5.85 17.62
C GLN A 159 -12.22 -4.72 18.36
N TYR A 160 -12.01 -4.88 19.68
CA TYR A 160 -11.47 -3.82 20.55
C TYR A 160 -10.02 -4.04 20.97
N ALA A 161 -9.54 -5.29 20.90
CA ALA A 161 -8.18 -5.67 21.25
C ALA A 161 -7.81 -6.92 20.44
N GLY A 162 -7.83 -6.76 19.11
CA GLY A 162 -7.62 -7.85 18.16
C GLY A 162 -6.22 -8.43 18.25
N VAL A 163 -6.10 -9.76 18.20
CA VAL A 163 -4.82 -10.48 18.23
C VAL A 163 -4.53 -11.01 16.84
N PHE A 164 -3.28 -10.89 16.38
CA PHE A 164 -2.86 -11.51 15.11
C PHE A 164 -3.14 -13.02 15.16
N ASP A 165 -3.99 -13.48 14.25
CA ASP A 165 -4.31 -14.88 14.03
C ASP A 165 -4.92 -15.02 12.62
N HIS A 166 -4.05 -15.07 11.61
CA HIS A 166 -4.47 -15.20 10.21
C HIS A 166 -5.33 -16.45 9.96
N ALA A 167 -5.03 -17.56 10.65
CA ALA A 167 -5.74 -18.82 10.46
C ALA A 167 -7.20 -18.74 10.93
N ARG A 168 -7.47 -18.02 12.03
CA ARG A 168 -8.85 -17.80 12.51
C ARG A 168 -9.51 -16.57 11.90
N SER A 169 -8.75 -15.53 11.53
CA SER A 169 -9.33 -14.31 10.96
C SER A 169 -10.02 -14.57 9.63
N CYS A 170 -9.50 -15.49 8.82
CA CYS A 170 -10.09 -15.86 7.53
C CYS A 170 -11.52 -16.45 7.67
N MET A 171 -11.86 -16.98 8.85
CA MET A 171 -13.20 -17.49 9.16
C MET A 171 -14.22 -16.37 9.37
N GLY A 172 -13.78 -15.12 9.55
CA GLY A 172 -14.66 -13.96 9.73
C GLY A 172 -15.59 -13.71 8.55
N SER A 173 -15.21 -14.12 7.33
CA SER A 173 -16.06 -14.03 6.15
C SER A 173 -16.88 -15.30 5.89
N CYS A 174 -16.73 -16.36 6.68
CA CYS A 174 -17.44 -17.62 6.48
C CYS A 174 -18.95 -17.41 6.74
N ARG A 175 -19.78 -17.70 5.74
CA ARG A 175 -21.24 -17.59 5.82
C ARG A 175 -21.96 -18.94 5.83
N GLY A 176 -21.24 -20.03 5.61
CA GLY A 176 -21.79 -21.38 5.68
C GLY A 176 -20.90 -22.43 5.03
N ILE A 177 -21.49 -23.60 4.84
CA ILE A 177 -20.87 -24.75 4.19
C ILE A 177 -21.70 -25.06 2.94
N THR A 178 -21.04 -25.26 1.80
CA THR A 178 -21.68 -25.62 0.54
C THR A 178 -21.00 -26.82 -0.10
N THR A 179 -21.70 -27.51 -1.01
CA THR A 179 -21.13 -28.63 -1.77
C THR A 179 -20.84 -28.18 -3.19
N ARG A 180 -19.58 -28.24 -3.62
CA ARG A 180 -19.16 -27.99 -5.01
C ARG A 180 -18.54 -29.26 -5.57
N ALA A 181 -19.09 -29.78 -6.66
CA ALA A 181 -18.60 -30.99 -7.34
C ALA A 181 -18.33 -32.18 -6.40
N LYS A 182 -19.24 -32.44 -5.44
CA LYS A 182 -19.14 -33.48 -4.39
C LYS A 182 -18.12 -33.23 -3.28
N THR A 183 -17.44 -32.08 -3.27
CA THR A 183 -16.57 -31.65 -2.18
C THR A 183 -17.29 -30.65 -1.29
N THR A 184 -17.23 -30.88 0.02
CA THR A 184 -17.73 -29.92 1.01
C THR A 184 -16.70 -28.79 1.16
N VAL A 185 -17.12 -27.55 0.94
CA VAL A 185 -16.26 -26.37 1.02
C VAL A 185 -16.90 -25.30 1.89
N LEU A 186 -16.07 -24.50 2.56
CA LEU A 186 -16.52 -23.30 3.26
C LEU A 186 -16.92 -22.24 2.23
N ASP A 187 -18.10 -21.65 2.42
CA ASP A 187 -18.58 -20.55 1.59
C ASP A 187 -18.33 -19.24 2.34
N HIS A 188 -17.68 -18.30 1.66
CA HIS A 188 -17.26 -17.02 2.24
C HIS A 188 -17.93 -15.85 1.51
N PHE A 189 -18.24 -14.79 2.26
CA PHE A 189 -18.40 -13.47 1.64
C PHE A 189 -17.10 -13.08 0.93
N PRO A 190 -17.17 -12.29 -0.17
CA PRO A 190 -15.99 -11.68 -0.76
C PRO A 190 -15.11 -11.05 0.31
N ARG A 191 -13.83 -11.43 0.36
CA ARG A 191 -12.90 -10.95 1.38
C ARG A 191 -11.69 -10.24 0.78
N ALA A 192 -11.23 -9.19 1.42
CA ALA A 192 -9.96 -8.54 1.13
C ALA A 192 -9.00 -8.84 2.29
N ILE A 193 -7.85 -9.44 1.99
CA ILE A 193 -6.84 -9.79 2.98
C ILE A 193 -5.81 -8.68 2.98
N VAL A 194 -5.86 -7.81 3.98
CA VAL A 194 -5.05 -6.59 4.05
C VAL A 194 -3.78 -6.85 4.87
N LEU A 195 -2.63 -6.74 4.21
CA LEU A 195 -1.32 -7.05 4.79
C LEU A 195 -0.46 -5.80 4.90
N LYS A 196 -0.12 -5.44 6.14
CA LYS A 196 0.60 -4.21 6.49
C LYS A 196 1.95 -4.51 7.15
N PRO A 197 2.99 -4.87 6.39
CA PRO A 197 4.31 -5.18 6.95
C PRO A 197 4.98 -4.01 7.68
N HIS A 198 4.52 -2.77 7.49
CA HIS A 198 5.02 -1.58 8.20
C HIS A 198 4.12 -1.12 9.35
N GLY A 199 3.06 -1.88 9.68
CA GLY A 199 2.13 -1.53 10.74
C GLY A 199 0.97 -0.65 10.28
N SER A 200 0.17 -0.22 11.25
CA SER A 200 -1.02 0.60 11.01
C SER A 200 -1.34 1.53 12.17
N PHE A 201 -2.09 2.61 11.89
CA PHE A 201 -2.63 3.51 12.92
C PHE A 201 -3.67 2.87 13.83
N ASP A 202 -4.03 1.61 13.67
CA ASP A 202 -4.85 0.88 14.65
C ASP A 202 -4.07 -0.23 15.37
N TRP A 203 -2.74 -0.29 15.25
CA TRP A 203 -1.91 -1.27 15.96
C TRP A 203 -1.23 -0.64 17.16
N TYR A 204 -1.35 -1.30 18.30
CA TYR A 204 -0.83 -0.87 19.59
C TYR A 204 -0.02 -1.97 20.25
N LYS A 205 0.96 -1.56 21.04
CA LYS A 205 1.75 -2.45 21.88
C LYS A 205 1.02 -2.73 23.19
N PHE A 206 0.95 -4.01 23.56
CA PHE A 206 0.41 -4.49 24.81
C PHE A 206 1.43 -5.42 25.48
N GLY A 207 2.26 -4.86 26.37
CA GLY A 207 3.43 -5.58 26.89
C GLY A 207 4.39 -5.95 25.76
N ASN A 208 4.60 -7.25 25.56
CA ASN A 208 5.41 -7.81 24.47
C ASN A 208 4.58 -8.27 23.25
N GLU A 209 3.27 -8.04 23.27
CA GLU A 209 2.35 -8.44 22.20
C GLU A 209 1.83 -7.22 21.44
N ALA A 210 1.27 -7.47 20.25
CA ALA A 210 0.54 -6.50 19.48
C ALA A 210 -0.97 -6.70 19.61
N ARG A 211 -1.70 -5.57 19.60
CA ARG A 211 -3.16 -5.53 19.57
C ARG A 211 -3.64 -4.57 18.50
N ARG A 212 -4.65 -4.98 17.74
CA ARG A 212 -5.38 -4.09 16.82
C ARG A 212 -6.60 -3.49 17.54
N CYS A 213 -6.78 -2.18 17.48
CA CYS A 213 -7.98 -1.50 17.96
C CYS A 213 -8.29 -0.28 17.09
N SER A 214 -9.50 -0.21 16.53
CA SER A 214 -9.88 0.93 15.67
C SER A 214 -10.04 2.26 16.43
N LEU A 215 -10.19 2.20 17.77
CA LEU A 215 -10.25 3.38 18.62
C LEU A 215 -8.88 4.04 18.73
N GLU A 216 -8.88 5.35 18.94
CA GLU A 216 -7.69 6.12 19.26
C GLU A 216 -7.36 5.92 20.74
N LEU A 217 -6.22 5.29 21.02
CA LEU A 217 -5.78 4.97 22.37
C LEU A 217 -4.47 5.71 22.69
N ASP A 218 -4.33 6.12 23.95
CA ASP A 218 -3.09 6.69 24.50
C ASP A 218 -2.10 5.55 24.85
N VAL A 219 -1.67 4.82 23.83
CA VAL A 219 -0.76 3.66 23.93
C VAL A 219 0.24 3.71 22.78
N GLU A 220 1.46 3.21 22.99
CA GLU A 220 2.50 3.11 21.96
C GLU A 220 1.97 2.41 20.70
N ARG A 221 2.09 3.10 19.55
CA ARG A 221 1.69 2.59 18.24
C ARG A 221 2.77 1.72 17.63
N LEU A 222 2.35 0.66 16.95
CA LEU A 222 3.25 -0.24 16.24
C LEU A 222 3.29 0.11 14.75
N MET A 223 4.29 0.91 14.39
CA MET A 223 4.57 1.30 13.00
C MET A 223 6.09 1.33 12.73
N ILE A 224 6.46 1.05 11.49
CA ILE A 224 7.84 1.15 10.99
C ILE A 224 7.94 2.40 10.12
N THR A 225 8.50 3.50 10.63
CA THR A 225 8.75 4.74 9.87
C THR A 225 9.83 4.54 8.80
N PRO A 226 9.88 5.41 7.77
CA PRO A 226 10.91 5.36 6.73
C PRO A 226 12.33 5.41 7.33
N GLY A 227 13.28 4.72 6.68
CA GLY A 227 14.70 4.69 7.08
C GLY A 227 15.02 4.07 8.46
N ILE A 228 14.04 3.45 9.13
CA ILE A 228 14.27 2.74 10.39
C ILE A 228 15.32 1.64 10.23
N ASN A 229 16.16 1.50 11.25
CA ASN A 229 17.01 0.33 11.42
C ASN A 229 16.11 -0.83 11.87
N LYS A 230 15.64 -1.64 10.90
CA LYS A 230 14.59 -2.68 11.02
C LYS A 230 14.92 -3.85 11.97
N TYR A 231 15.91 -3.67 12.85
CA TYR A 231 16.50 -4.66 13.76
C TYR A 231 16.33 -4.30 15.24
N ARG A 232 15.22 -3.65 15.63
CA ARG A 232 14.79 -3.75 17.03
C ARG A 232 14.50 -5.22 17.30
N ALA A 233 15.26 -5.85 18.20
CA ALA A 233 15.14 -7.26 18.57
C ALA A 233 13.74 -7.67 19.10
N GLY A 234 12.81 -6.72 19.30
CA GLY A 234 11.42 -6.93 19.70
C GLY A 234 10.35 -6.60 18.64
N TYR A 235 10.72 -6.12 17.44
CA TYR A 235 9.79 -5.76 16.35
C TYR A 235 9.59 -6.88 15.32
N ASN A 236 9.84 -8.14 15.70
CA ASN A 236 9.60 -9.25 14.79
C ASN A 236 8.09 -9.39 14.55
N SER A 237 7.31 -9.72 15.58
CA SER A 237 5.85 -9.87 15.45
C SER A 237 5.10 -8.57 15.77
N PRO A 238 4.09 -8.16 14.98
CA PRO A 238 3.44 -8.88 13.88
C PRO A 238 3.98 -8.52 12.49
N PHE A 239 4.95 -7.62 12.37
CA PHE A 239 5.46 -7.12 11.10
C PHE A 239 6.05 -8.23 10.20
N ASP A 240 6.83 -9.14 10.78
CA ASP A 240 7.41 -10.31 10.12
C ASP A 240 6.33 -11.22 9.55
N LYS A 241 5.30 -11.53 10.33
CA LYS A 241 4.18 -12.38 9.91
C LYS A 241 3.41 -11.74 8.75
N HIS A 242 3.16 -10.43 8.80
CA HIS A 242 2.54 -9.73 7.67
C HIS A 242 3.43 -9.72 6.43
N ARG A 243 4.74 -9.51 6.59
CA ARG A 243 5.72 -9.55 5.50
C ARG A 243 5.81 -10.93 4.87
N ASP A 244 5.88 -11.98 5.67
CA ASP A 244 6.00 -13.36 5.19
C ASP A 244 4.73 -13.78 4.45
N LEU A 245 3.55 -13.49 5.01
CA LEU A 245 2.28 -13.68 4.32
C LEU A 245 2.21 -12.89 3.01
N ALA A 246 2.64 -11.62 3.01
CA ALA A 246 2.68 -10.79 1.82
C ALA A 246 3.57 -11.41 0.74
N ASN A 247 4.76 -11.87 1.12
CA ASN A 247 5.68 -12.56 0.21
C ASN A 247 5.06 -13.83 -0.36
N ASP A 248 4.33 -14.60 0.44
CA ASP A 248 3.67 -15.83 -0.03
C ASP A 248 2.53 -15.54 -1.00
N TYR A 249 1.70 -14.52 -0.75
CA TYR A 249 0.69 -14.08 -1.72
C TYR A 249 1.31 -13.55 -3.02
N ILE A 250 2.43 -12.81 -2.95
CA ILE A 250 3.16 -12.36 -4.16
C ILE A 250 3.66 -13.56 -4.98
N LYS A 251 4.22 -14.58 -4.32
CA LYS A 251 4.71 -15.80 -5.00
C LYS A 251 3.58 -16.56 -5.69
N GLN A 252 2.41 -16.61 -5.07
CA GLN A 252 1.24 -17.34 -5.57
C GLN A 252 0.42 -16.53 -6.59
N ALA A 253 0.60 -15.21 -6.66
CA ALA A 253 -0.16 -14.34 -7.54
C ALA A 253 0.01 -14.75 -9.01
N GLY A 254 -1.13 -14.94 -9.68
CA GLY A 254 -1.19 -15.12 -11.13
C GLY A 254 -1.11 -13.80 -11.88
N ARG A 255 -1.46 -12.69 -11.24
CA ARG A 255 -1.45 -11.33 -11.79
C ARG A 255 -1.19 -10.29 -10.69
N LEU A 256 -0.54 -9.19 -11.03
CA LEU A 256 -0.20 -8.12 -10.10
C LEU A 256 -0.79 -6.79 -10.55
N LEU A 257 -1.42 -6.07 -9.63
CA LEU A 257 -1.74 -4.65 -9.79
C LEU A 257 -0.92 -3.86 -8.75
N VAL A 258 -0.06 -2.97 -9.22
CA VAL A 258 0.78 -2.12 -8.38
C VAL A 258 0.29 -0.68 -8.52
N VAL A 259 -0.10 -0.03 -7.41
CA VAL A 259 -0.70 1.32 -7.45
C VAL A 259 0.02 2.25 -6.50
N GLY A 260 0.59 3.33 -7.03
CA GLY A 260 1.24 4.37 -6.23
C GLY A 260 2.40 3.86 -5.38
N TYR A 261 3.04 2.76 -5.80
CA TYR A 261 4.17 2.14 -5.10
C TYR A 261 5.48 2.51 -5.79
N GLY A 262 6.43 3.00 -5.00
CA GLY A 262 7.70 3.55 -5.50
C GLY A 262 8.82 2.52 -5.70
N PHE A 263 8.63 1.27 -5.25
CA PHE A 263 9.68 0.24 -5.22
C PHE A 263 10.96 0.72 -4.48
N ASN A 264 10.79 1.22 -3.26
CA ASN A 264 11.89 1.63 -2.38
C ASN A 264 12.04 0.74 -1.14
N ASP A 265 11.11 -0.18 -0.90
CA ASP A 265 11.17 -1.09 0.25
C ASP A 265 11.72 -2.46 -0.15
N ASP A 266 12.98 -2.70 0.14
CA ASP A 266 13.72 -3.92 -0.22
C ASP A 266 13.03 -5.22 0.23
N HIS A 267 12.30 -5.21 1.35
CA HIS A 267 11.68 -6.41 1.90
C HIS A 267 10.50 -6.91 1.09
N LEU A 268 9.62 -6.01 0.64
CA LEU A 268 8.53 -6.35 -0.27
C LEU A 268 9.01 -6.43 -1.74
N GLN A 269 9.98 -5.58 -2.09
CA GLN A 269 10.43 -5.42 -3.46
C GLN A 269 11.12 -6.67 -4.02
N THR A 270 11.93 -7.38 -3.24
CA THR A 270 12.75 -8.49 -3.79
C THR A 270 11.89 -9.58 -4.45
N HIS A 271 10.84 -10.04 -3.78
CA HIS A 271 9.93 -11.04 -4.34
C HIS A 271 9.05 -10.46 -5.45
N LEU A 272 8.57 -9.22 -5.26
CA LEU A 272 7.72 -8.55 -6.25
C LEU A 272 8.45 -8.36 -7.58
N VAL A 273 9.63 -7.76 -7.57
CA VAL A 273 10.45 -7.51 -8.78
C VAL A 273 10.77 -8.81 -9.49
N ARG A 274 11.18 -9.84 -8.76
CA ARG A 274 11.44 -11.16 -9.35
C ARG A 274 10.22 -11.73 -10.06
N ARG A 275 9.03 -11.68 -9.45
CA ARG A 275 7.79 -12.17 -10.09
C ARG A 275 7.43 -11.40 -11.37
N ILE A 276 7.64 -10.09 -11.37
CA ILE A 276 7.41 -9.23 -12.55
C ILE A 276 8.38 -9.62 -13.68
N GLN A 277 9.67 -9.76 -13.37
CA GLN A 277 10.72 -10.15 -14.32
C GLN A 277 10.53 -11.58 -14.85
N ASP A 278 10.08 -12.51 -14.00
CA ASP A 278 9.71 -13.89 -14.37
C ASP A 278 8.45 -13.96 -15.27
N GLY A 279 7.79 -12.83 -15.53
CA GLY A 279 6.72 -12.70 -16.51
C GLY A 279 5.31 -12.84 -15.94
N THR A 280 5.12 -12.63 -14.64
CA THR A 280 3.78 -12.45 -14.06
C THR A 280 3.14 -11.22 -14.69
N PRO A 281 1.94 -11.31 -15.30
CA PRO A 281 1.21 -10.16 -15.81
C PRO A 281 1.12 -9.08 -14.74
N THR A 282 1.59 -7.88 -15.07
CA THR A 282 1.68 -6.78 -14.10
C THR A 282 1.20 -5.48 -14.73
N LEU A 283 0.31 -4.80 -14.02
CA LEU A 283 -0.10 -3.43 -14.33
C LEU A 283 0.40 -2.52 -13.21
N ILE A 284 1.17 -1.49 -13.55
CA ILE A 284 1.68 -0.47 -12.62
C ILE A 284 0.97 0.84 -12.92
N LEU A 285 0.39 1.47 -11.90
CA LEU A 285 -0.33 2.75 -11.99
C LEU A 285 0.31 3.77 -11.04
N ASN A 286 1.05 4.74 -11.57
CA ASN A 286 1.72 5.76 -10.76
C ASN A 286 1.56 7.15 -11.40
N GLN A 287 1.21 8.17 -10.62
CA GLN A 287 1.17 9.55 -11.14
C GLN A 287 2.54 9.99 -11.68
N SER A 288 3.60 9.69 -10.94
CA SER A 288 4.99 9.95 -11.32
C SER A 288 5.79 8.67 -11.17
N VAL A 289 6.60 8.36 -12.17
CA VAL A 289 7.43 7.15 -12.23
C VAL A 289 8.90 7.51 -12.12
N SER A 290 9.62 6.73 -11.30
CA SER A 290 11.07 6.80 -11.22
C SER A 290 11.70 6.03 -12.38
N SER A 291 12.97 6.33 -12.69
CA SER A 291 13.74 5.59 -13.70
C SER A 291 13.78 4.09 -13.41
N LYS A 292 13.82 3.70 -12.14
CA LYS A 292 13.78 2.30 -11.70
C LYS A 292 12.49 1.59 -12.11
N VAL A 293 11.34 2.26 -11.99
CA VAL A 293 10.03 1.69 -12.36
C VAL A 293 9.87 1.65 -13.88
N GLU A 294 10.32 2.69 -14.59
CA GLU A 294 10.37 2.70 -16.06
C GLU A 294 11.23 1.52 -16.57
N GLN A 295 12.46 1.38 -16.06
CA GLN A 295 13.37 0.29 -16.43
C GLN A 295 12.77 -1.09 -16.14
N LEU A 296 12.15 -1.28 -14.98
CA LEU A 296 11.49 -2.55 -14.65
C LEU A 296 10.42 -2.92 -15.68
N ALA A 297 9.61 -1.95 -16.11
CA ALA A 297 8.57 -2.17 -17.10
C ALA A 297 9.13 -2.44 -18.51
N GLU A 298 10.24 -1.79 -18.88
CA GLU A 298 10.92 -2.00 -20.17
C GLU A 298 11.62 -3.35 -20.28
N GLU A 299 12.15 -3.87 -19.18
CA GLU A 299 12.87 -5.14 -19.14
C GLU A 299 11.94 -6.36 -18.96
N SER A 300 10.77 -6.15 -18.34
CA SER A 300 9.87 -7.23 -17.96
C SER A 300 8.89 -7.63 -19.07
N PRO A 301 8.68 -8.93 -19.33
CA PRO A 301 8.00 -9.37 -20.54
C PRO A 301 6.48 -9.13 -20.57
N ARG A 302 5.82 -9.03 -19.41
CA ARG A 302 4.37 -8.83 -19.30
C ARG A 302 4.03 -7.72 -18.31
N CYS A 303 4.81 -6.64 -18.34
CA CYS A 303 4.60 -5.47 -17.51
C CYS A 303 4.12 -4.29 -18.35
N VAL A 304 3.08 -3.62 -17.86
CA VAL A 304 2.57 -2.36 -18.41
C VAL A 304 2.59 -1.35 -17.28
N CYS A 305 3.27 -0.22 -17.49
CA CYS A 305 3.29 0.90 -16.56
C CYS A 305 2.57 2.10 -17.18
N LEU A 306 1.59 2.63 -16.45
CA LEU A 306 0.82 3.80 -16.78
C LEU A 306 1.19 4.95 -15.84
N SER A 307 1.54 6.09 -16.42
CA SER A 307 1.84 7.30 -15.67
C SER A 307 1.26 8.55 -16.30
N LYS A 308 1.26 9.67 -15.57
CA LYS A 308 0.77 10.95 -16.09
C LYS A 308 1.62 11.40 -17.29
N SER A 309 0.96 11.75 -18.40
CA SER A 309 1.65 12.40 -19.52
C SER A 309 2.21 13.76 -19.09
N ARG A 310 3.38 14.14 -19.63
CA ARG A 310 4.01 15.44 -19.35
C ARG A 310 3.51 16.55 -20.29
N ALA A 311 2.91 16.17 -21.42
CA ALA A 311 2.66 17.09 -22.52
C ALA A 311 1.18 17.46 -22.68
N TRP A 312 0.26 16.57 -22.30
CA TRP A 312 -1.19 16.79 -22.41
C TRP A 312 -1.97 15.94 -21.40
N THR A 313 -3.29 16.11 -21.36
CA THR A 313 -4.19 15.23 -20.59
C THR A 313 -4.18 13.84 -21.21
N GLY A 314 -3.81 12.83 -20.44
CA GLY A 314 -3.70 11.47 -20.92
C GLY A 314 -2.67 10.65 -20.17
N VAL A 315 -2.20 9.59 -20.82
CA VAL A 315 -1.39 8.56 -20.18
C VAL A 315 -0.09 8.32 -20.96
N ALA A 316 1.02 8.37 -20.24
CA ALA A 316 2.30 7.83 -20.68
C ALA A 316 2.35 6.34 -20.37
N ILE A 317 2.73 5.55 -21.37
CA ILE A 317 2.70 4.09 -21.34
C ILE A 317 4.12 3.58 -21.56
N VAL A 318 4.57 2.70 -20.66
CA VAL A 318 5.85 2.00 -20.76
C VAL A 318 5.59 0.50 -20.69
N THR A 319 6.11 -0.23 -21.65
CA THR A 319 6.09 -1.70 -21.70
C THR A 319 7.38 -2.20 -22.35
N LYS A 320 7.53 -3.51 -22.52
CA LYS A 320 8.77 -4.13 -22.99
C LYS A 320 9.28 -3.50 -24.29
N GLY A 321 10.38 -2.75 -24.20
CA GLY A 321 11.01 -2.08 -25.34
C GLY A 321 10.16 -1.02 -26.06
N HIS A 322 9.06 -0.56 -25.45
CA HIS A 322 8.17 0.43 -26.05
C HIS A 322 7.74 1.50 -25.05
N ARG A 323 7.82 2.75 -25.49
CA ARG A 323 7.32 3.94 -24.79
C ARG A 323 6.49 4.77 -25.75
N PHE A 324 5.27 5.12 -25.36
CA PHE A 324 4.40 6.00 -26.12
C PHE A 324 3.43 6.72 -25.19
N GLU A 325 2.81 7.79 -25.69
CA GLU A 325 1.78 8.54 -24.97
C GLU A 325 0.48 8.48 -25.74
N HIS A 326 -0.64 8.53 -25.01
CA HIS A 326 -1.97 8.60 -25.58
C HIS A 326 -2.74 9.77 -24.96
N GLU A 327 -3.31 10.63 -25.79
CA GLU A 327 -4.20 11.71 -25.37
C GLU A 327 -5.57 11.15 -25.01
N GLY A 328 -6.13 11.57 -23.88
CA GLY A 328 -7.44 11.09 -23.42
C GLY A 328 -7.55 11.10 -21.91
N HIS A 329 -8.17 10.06 -21.35
CA HIS A 329 -8.38 9.93 -19.91
C HIS A 329 -7.07 9.67 -19.15
N ASP A 330 -7.00 10.15 -17.91
CA ASP A 330 -5.89 9.90 -16.98
C ASP A 330 -5.92 8.44 -16.47
N LEU A 331 -5.69 7.46 -17.34
CA LEU A 331 -5.77 6.02 -17.02
C LEU A 331 -4.70 5.55 -16.01
N TRP A 332 -3.75 6.42 -15.64
CA TRP A 332 -2.83 6.18 -14.52
C TRP A 332 -3.52 6.37 -13.15
N ASP A 333 -4.68 7.05 -13.10
CA ASP A 333 -5.53 7.17 -11.92
C ASP A 333 -6.43 5.94 -11.83
N LEU A 334 -6.34 5.20 -10.71
CA LEU A 334 -7.09 3.96 -10.50
C LEU A 334 -8.61 4.15 -10.61
N GLY A 335 -9.14 5.29 -10.14
CA GLY A 335 -10.57 5.57 -10.19
C GLY A 335 -11.04 5.91 -11.61
N VAL A 336 -10.20 6.58 -12.39
CA VAL A 336 -10.46 6.85 -13.82
C VAL A 336 -10.39 5.54 -14.62
N LEU A 337 -9.29 4.78 -14.48
CA LEU A 337 -9.14 3.48 -15.14
C LEU A 337 -10.32 2.56 -14.86
N ALA A 338 -10.76 2.50 -13.60
CA ALA A 338 -11.91 1.70 -13.22
C ALA A 338 -13.20 2.13 -13.94
N LYS A 339 -13.45 3.43 -14.09
CA LYS A 339 -14.66 3.93 -14.76
C LYS A 339 -14.64 3.73 -16.26
N GLU A 340 -13.49 3.96 -16.88
CA GLU A 340 -13.36 3.96 -18.34
C GLU A 340 -13.18 2.56 -18.91
N LEU A 341 -12.44 1.69 -18.22
CA LEU A 341 -12.03 0.40 -18.78
C LEU A 341 -12.68 -0.81 -18.11
N LEU A 342 -13.29 -0.66 -16.93
CA LEU A 342 -13.96 -1.76 -16.21
C LEU A 342 -15.47 -1.58 -16.24
N THR A 343 -16.16 -2.54 -16.84
CA THR A 343 -17.63 -2.57 -16.97
C THR A 343 -18.30 -3.32 -15.85
#